data_AF-A0A7C1BYC0-F1
#
_entry.id   AF-A0A7C1BYC0-F1
#
_cell.length_a   1.000
_cell.length_b   1.000
_cell.length_c   1.000
_cell.angle_alpha   90.00
_cell.angle_beta   90.00
_cell.angle_gamma   90.00
#
_symmetry.space_group_name_H-M   'P 1'
#
loop_
_entity.id
_entity.type
_entity.pdbx_description
1 polymer ?
#
loop_
_entity_poly.entity_id
_entity_poly.type
_entity_poly.pdbx_seq_one_letter_code
_entity_poly.pdbx_strand_id
1 'polypeptide(L)' 'DMPREKFEYMGNTSVTGTYLCMLSRKLRAEAEKISKDMTYVELSVNNSFMDEYVSGMFIPHTNIDAFPTVKILMKK' A
#
# COMPACT_ATOMS: atom_id res chain seq x y z
N ASP A 1 10.49 0.29 -7.36
CA ASP A 1 11.51 1.25 -6.85
C ASP A 1 11.01 2.68 -7.01
N MET A 2 11.08 3.53 -5.99
CA MET A 2 10.57 4.91 -6.03
C MET A 2 11.34 5.82 -5.05
N PRO A 3 11.35 7.16 -5.27
CA PRO A 3 11.99 8.12 -4.37
C PRO A 3 11.46 8.02 -2.94
N ARG A 4 12.37 8.02 -1.96
CA ARG A 4 12.04 7.81 -0.54
C ARG A 4 11.19 8.94 0.03
N GLU A 5 11.30 10.13 -0.53
CA GLU A 5 10.59 11.34 -0.13
C GLU A 5 9.08 11.24 -0.37
N LYS A 6 8.63 10.25 -1.15
CA LYS A 6 7.20 9.96 -1.37
C LYS A 6 6.59 9.08 -0.27
N PHE A 7 7.38 8.62 0.69
CA PHE A 7 6.94 7.69 1.72
C PHE A 7 7.01 8.34 3.09
N GLU A 8 5.90 8.25 3.83
CA GLU A 8 5.80 8.71 5.22
C GLU A 8 5.28 7.57 6.09
N TYR A 9 5.89 7.39 7.26
CA TYR A 9 5.45 6.39 8.23
C TYR A 9 4.45 6.99 9.21
N MET A 10 3.21 6.47 9.17
CA MET A 10 2.08 7.03 9.92
C MET A 10 1.78 6.33 11.26
N GLY A 11 2.52 5.28 11.62
CA GLY A 11 2.24 4.50 12.82
C GLY A 11 0.88 3.78 12.78
N ASN A 12 0.20 3.70 13.93
CA ASN A 12 -1.12 3.04 14.02
C ASN A 12 -2.25 4.01 13.64
N THR A 13 -2.54 4.08 12.35
CA THR A 13 -3.60 4.95 11.81
C THR A 13 -5.00 4.53 12.24
N SER A 14 -5.25 3.24 12.56
CA SER A 14 -6.55 2.76 13.03
C SER A 14 -6.92 3.33 14.40
N VAL A 15 -5.98 3.31 15.35
CA VAL A 15 -6.17 3.91 16.68
C VAL A 15 -6.29 5.42 16.57
N THR A 16 -5.41 6.08 15.80
CA THR A 16 -5.49 7.53 15.56
C THR A 16 -6.84 7.92 14.95
N GLY A 17 -7.31 7.19 13.93
CA GLY A 17 -8.60 7.41 13.30
C GLY A 17 -9.77 7.23 14.28
N THR A 18 -9.68 6.26 15.19
CA THR A 18 -10.67 6.06 16.26
C THR A 18 -10.75 7.29 17.17
N TYR A 19 -9.61 7.81 17.65
CA TYR A 19 -9.59 9.04 18.45
C TYR A 19 -10.20 10.23 17.72
N LEU A 20 -9.84 10.43 16.44
CA LEU A 20 -10.37 11.51 15.62
C LEU A 20 -11.90 11.41 15.47
N CYS A 21 -12.41 10.21 15.18
CA CYS A 21 -13.84 9.98 15.05
C CYS A 21 -14.57 10.09 16.39
N MET A 22 -13.94 9.70 17.51
CA MET A 22 -14.51 9.83 18.86
C MET A 22 -14.65 11.29 19.28
N LEU A 23 -13.63 12.11 19.02
CA LEU A 23 -13.56 13.50 19.47
C LEU A 23 -14.27 14.49 18.54
N SER A 24 -14.47 14.14 17.27
CA SER A 24 -15.06 15.05 16.28
C SER A 24 -16.19 14.39 15.47
N ARG A 25 -17.41 14.93 15.61
CA ARG A 25 -18.56 14.53 14.79
C ARG A 25 -18.35 14.82 13.31
N LYS A 26 -17.63 15.90 12.97
CA LYS A 26 -17.29 16.26 11.59
C LYS A 26 -16.40 15.19 10.96
N LEU A 27 -15.30 14.83 11.63
CA LEU A 27 -14.35 13.84 11.12
C LEU A 27 -14.99 12.45 11.03
N ARG A 28 -15.91 12.11 11.95
CA ARG A 28 -16.71 10.89 11.85
C ARG A 28 -17.59 10.87 10.60
N ALA A 29 -18.32 11.95 10.32
CA ALA A 29 -19.15 12.05 9.12
C ALA A 29 -18.30 11.99 7.83
N GLU A 30 -17.09 12.55 7.85
CA GLU A 30 -16.14 12.44 6.75
C GLU A 30 -15.67 10.99 6.52
N ALA A 31 -15.31 10.27 7.59
CA ALA A 31 -14.95 8.86 7.52
C ALA A 31 -16.09 8.00 6.95
N GLU A 32 -17.34 8.28 7.34
CA GLU A 32 -18.54 7.61 6.78
C GLU A 32 -18.78 7.92 5.31
N LYS A 33 -18.39 9.11 4.84
CA LYS A 33 -18.45 9.44 3.42
C LYS A 33 -17.36 8.68 2.66
N ILE A 34 -16.12 8.70 3.16
CA ILE A 34 -15.00 7.99 2.55
C ILE A 34 -15.33 6.50 2.40
N SER A 35 -15.91 5.87 3.42
CA SER A 35 -16.25 4.45 3.34
C SER A 35 -17.29 4.12 2.26
N LYS A 36 -18.19 5.06 1.93
CA LYS A 36 -19.15 4.92 0.82
C LYS A 36 -18.52 5.13 -0.55
N ASP A 37 -17.50 5.98 -0.61
CA ASP A 37 -16.79 6.30 -1.86
C ASP A 37 -15.71 5.22 -2.20
N MET A 38 -15.34 4.37 -1.23
CA MET A 38 -14.38 3.28 -1.44
C MET A 38 -14.97 2.16 -2.30
N THR A 39 -14.28 1.81 -3.39
CA THR A 39 -14.61 0.65 -4.24
C THR A 39 -13.76 -0.54 -3.85
N TYR A 40 -14.41 -1.67 -3.54
CA TYR A 40 -13.73 -2.93 -3.30
C TYR A 40 -13.29 -3.58 -4.62
N VAL A 41 -12.05 -4.06 -4.66
CA VAL A 41 -11.49 -4.83 -5.78
C VAL A 41 -11.16 -6.23 -5.29
N GLU A 42 -11.81 -7.25 -5.86
CA GLU A 42 -11.59 -8.65 -5.54
C GLU A 42 -10.34 -9.17 -6.27
N LEU A 43 -9.30 -9.50 -5.51
CA LEU A 43 -8.02 -9.95 -6.06
C LEU A 43 -7.95 -11.47 -6.23
N SER A 44 -8.74 -12.25 -5.47
CA SER A 44 -8.67 -13.72 -5.50
C SER A 44 -9.17 -14.33 -6.82
N VAL A 45 -10.01 -13.59 -7.56
CA VAL A 45 -10.53 -14.03 -8.87
C VAL A 45 -9.61 -13.64 -10.03
N ASN A 46 -8.55 -12.88 -9.77
CA ASN A 46 -7.64 -12.40 -10.81
C ASN A 46 -6.37 -13.26 -10.86
N ASN A 47 -6.26 -14.11 -11.88
CA ASN A 47 -5.07 -14.95 -12.07
C ASN A 47 -3.77 -14.13 -12.16
N SER A 48 -3.82 -12.93 -12.73
CA SER A 48 -2.65 -12.04 -12.83
C SER A 48 -2.13 -11.61 -11.45
N PHE A 49 -3.01 -11.52 -10.44
CA PHE A 49 -2.57 -11.23 -9.07
C PHE A 49 -1.72 -12.37 -8.50
N MET A 50 -2.08 -13.62 -8.78
CA MET A 50 -1.31 -14.78 -8.32
C MET A 50 0.07 -14.82 -8.99
N ASP A 51 0.16 -14.48 -10.26
CA ASP A 51 1.43 -14.40 -10.99
C ASP A 51 2.36 -13.31 -10.40
N GLU A 52 1.83 -12.12 -10.09
CA GLU A 52 2.57 -11.04 -9.43
C GLU A 52 2.95 -11.41 -7.98
N TYR A 53 2.05 -12.07 -7.24
CA TYR A 53 2.33 -12.54 -5.90
C TYR A 53 3.51 -13.52 -5.86
N VAL A 54 3.53 -14.51 -6.76
CA VAL A 54 4.64 -15.48 -6.85
C VAL A 54 5.93 -14.77 -7.24
N SER A 55 5.88 -13.81 -8.16
CA SER A 55 7.04 -13.01 -8.58
C SER A 55 7.62 -12.18 -7.42
N GLY A 56 6.77 -11.72 -6.49
CA GLY A 56 7.13 -10.99 -5.29
C GLY A 56 7.77 -11.81 -4.17
N MET A 57 7.77 -13.15 -4.25
CA MET A 57 8.35 -14.01 -3.21
C MET A 57 9.89 -14.10 -3.28
N PHE A 58 10.52 -13.58 -4.32
CA PHE A 58 11.97 -13.51 -4.45
C PHE A 58 12.49 -12.14 -4.03
N ILE A 59 13.71 -12.07 -3.47
CA ILE A 59 14.31 -10.79 -3.04
C ILE A 59 15.30 -10.30 -4.11
N PRO A 60 15.16 -9.07 -4.63
CA PRO A 60 14.10 -8.09 -4.33
C PRO A 60 12.76 -8.37 -5.03
N HIS A 61 12.80 -9.10 -6.16
CA HIS A 61 11.67 -9.57 -6.97
C HIS A 61 12.21 -10.51 -8.06
N THR A 62 11.39 -11.36 -8.70
CA THR A 62 11.83 -12.14 -9.87
C THR A 62 12.19 -11.24 -11.06
N ASN A 63 11.40 -10.18 -11.29
CA ASN A 63 11.70 -9.14 -12.27
C ASN A 63 12.62 -8.06 -11.68
N ILE A 64 13.92 -8.11 -12.00
CA ILE A 64 14.92 -7.15 -11.51
C ILE A 64 14.74 -5.74 -12.07
N ASP A 65 14.07 -5.57 -13.21
CA ASP A 65 13.87 -4.26 -13.83
C ASP A 65 12.90 -3.38 -13.03
N ALA A 66 12.09 -3.96 -12.14
CA ALA A 66 11.28 -3.23 -11.18
C ALA A 66 12.09 -2.58 -10.04
N PHE A 67 13.37 -2.98 -9.89
CA PHE A 67 14.30 -2.52 -8.85
C PHE A 67 15.61 -1.97 -9.44
N PRO A 68 15.57 -0.88 -10.24
CA PRO A 68 16.74 -0.30 -10.89
C PRO A 68 17.87 0.06 -9.93
N THR A 69 17.58 0.61 -8.74
CA THR A 69 18.62 0.93 -7.74
C THR A 69 19.37 -0.32 -7.27
N VAL A 70 18.67 -1.43 -7.02
CA VAL A 70 19.28 -2.71 -6.62
C VAL A 70 20.05 -3.33 -7.80
N LYS A 71 19.50 -3.28 -9.01
CA LYS A 71 20.16 -3.77 -10.23
C LYS A 71 21.52 -3.11 -10.45
N ILE A 72 21.66 -1.81 -10.14
CA ILE A 72 22.92 -1.08 -10.22
C ILE A 72 23.91 -1.58 -9.16
N LEU A 73 23.44 -1.84 -7.93
CA LEU A 73 24.27 -2.34 -6.84
C LEU A 73 24.82 -3.76 -7.10
N MET A 74 24.07 -4.62 -7.80
CA MET A 74 24.47 -5.99 -8.12
C MET A 74 25.53 -6.12 -9.23
N LYS A 75 25.79 -5.04 -9.99
CA LYS A 75 26.78 -5.03 -11.08
C LYS A 75 28.19 -4.61 -10.63
N LYS A 76 28.36 -4.31 -9.34
CA LYS A 76 29.66 -4.10 -8.68
C LYS A 76 30.16 -5.40 -8.09
#